data_AF-A0A259I7V7-F1
#
_entry.id   AF-A0A259I7V7-F1
#
_cell.length_a   1.000
_cell.length_b   1.000
_cell.length_c   1.000
_cell.angle_alpha   90.00
_cell.angle_beta   90.00
_cell.angle_gamma   90.00
#
_symmetry.space_group_name_H-M   'P 1'
#
loop_
_entity.id
_entity.type
_entity.pdbx_description
1 polymer ?
#
loop_
_entity_poly.entity_id
_entity_poly.type
_entity_poly.pdbx_seq_one_letter_code
_entity_poly.pdbx_strand_id
1 'polypeptide(L)'
;DYLKVTPETAIARLGGSEKHTPGYQQFDAIGYDTGIDGKPYTTDDVALGPIDVTWSMQEMPTVYYDDDVNYVGKLSQTALFTPAIDGPNPERKWGRNNYGEVWVVATAKAEKDALGRPLTAKSFMVVTVPAYKRWDQPEVAK
;
A
#
# COMPACT_ATOMS: atom_id res chain seq x y z
N ASP A 1 4.64 -22.57 -3.76
CA ASP A 1 3.74 -21.69 -2.97
C ASP A 1 4.32 -20.31 -2.82
N TYR A 2 3.46 -19.30 -2.70
CA TYR A 2 3.87 -17.91 -2.53
C TYR A 2 2.82 -17.09 -1.78
N LEU A 3 3.24 -15.92 -1.29
CA LEU A 3 2.38 -14.90 -0.70
C LEU A 3 2.18 -13.78 -1.72
N LYS A 4 0.99 -13.18 -1.75
CA LYS A 4 0.65 -12.06 -2.61
C LYS A 4 -0.09 -10.97 -1.84
N VAL A 5 0.37 -9.72 -1.96
CA VAL A 5 -0.37 -8.56 -1.44
C VAL A 5 -1.36 -8.10 -2.51
N THR A 6 -2.61 -7.87 -2.11
CA THR A 6 -3.68 -7.37 -2.96
C THR A 6 -4.19 -6.02 -2.44
N PRO A 7 -4.34 -4.99 -3.31
CA PRO A 7 -3.94 -4.98 -4.71
C PRO A 7 -2.41 -4.97 -4.86
N GLU A 8 -1.88 -5.49 -5.97
CA GLU A 8 -0.43 -5.50 -6.26
C GLU A 8 0.13 -4.10 -6.54
N THR A 9 -0.71 -3.25 -7.14
CA THR A 9 -0.44 -1.84 -7.35
C THR A 9 -1.61 -1.03 -6.80
N ALA A 10 -1.31 0.06 -6.11
CA ALA A 10 -2.30 0.84 -5.39
C ALA A 10 -2.08 2.34 -5.55
N ILE A 11 -3.17 3.09 -5.37
CA ILE A 11 -3.13 4.55 -5.33
C ILE A 11 -3.83 5.02 -4.06
N ALA A 12 -3.12 5.77 -3.23
CA ALA A 12 -3.68 6.56 -2.15
C ALA A 12 -3.60 8.05 -2.48
N ARG A 13 -4.41 8.89 -1.84
CA ARG A 13 -4.43 10.34 -2.11
C ARG A 13 -4.34 11.14 -0.83
N LEU A 14 -3.46 12.12 -0.81
CA LEU A 14 -3.41 13.11 0.27
C LEU A 14 -4.76 13.78 0.47
N GLY A 15 -5.03 14.17 1.72
CA GLY A 15 -6.25 14.87 2.09
C GLY A 15 -6.34 14.97 3.60
N GLY A 16 -7.40 15.60 4.09
CA GLY A 16 -7.56 15.94 5.51
C GLY A 16 -7.47 17.43 5.79
N SER A 17 -7.14 18.26 4.79
CA SER A 17 -7.58 19.66 4.81
C SER A 17 -9.10 19.74 4.61
N GLU A 18 -9.72 20.86 5.02
CA GLU A 18 -11.17 21.08 4.90
C GLU A 18 -11.71 20.90 3.46
N LYS A 19 -10.84 20.99 2.45
CA LYS A 19 -11.23 21.00 1.03
C LYS A 19 -11.17 19.63 0.36
N HIS A 20 -10.37 18.69 0.89
CA HIS A 20 -10.10 17.44 0.21
C HIS A 20 -10.20 16.23 1.15
N THR A 21 -11.11 15.31 0.83
CA THR A 21 -11.22 14.03 1.55
C THR A 21 -9.99 13.16 1.29
N PRO A 22 -9.37 12.55 2.32
CA PRO A 22 -8.26 11.64 2.16
C PRO A 22 -8.66 10.37 1.38
N GLY A 23 -7.78 9.94 0.47
CA GLY A 23 -7.94 8.69 -0.29
C GLY A 23 -7.20 7.55 0.39
N TYR A 24 -7.91 6.78 1.22
CA TYR A 24 -7.40 5.59 1.92
C TYR A 24 -7.15 4.42 0.97
N GLN A 25 -6.32 3.47 1.42
CA GLN A 25 -6.10 2.21 0.73
C GLN A 25 -6.04 1.06 1.74
N GLN A 26 -6.83 0.01 1.50
CA GLN A 26 -6.76 -1.25 2.26
C GLN A 26 -5.92 -2.26 1.48
N PHE A 27 -5.17 -3.09 2.20
CA PHE A 27 -4.43 -4.22 1.62
C PHE A 27 -4.83 -5.53 2.30
N ASP A 28 -4.69 -6.62 1.56
CA ASP A 28 -4.82 -7.98 2.06
C ASP A 28 -3.62 -8.82 1.61
N ALA A 29 -3.27 -9.84 2.39
CA ALA A 29 -2.21 -10.79 2.05
C ALA A 29 -2.83 -12.17 1.83
N ILE A 30 -2.73 -12.68 0.60
CA ILE A 30 -3.33 -13.93 0.16
C ILE A 30 -2.23 -14.95 -0.12
N GLY A 31 -2.36 -16.15 0.44
CA GLY A 31 -1.49 -17.28 0.17
C GLY A 31 -1.93 -18.02 -1.10
N TYR A 32 -0.97 -18.56 -1.83
CA TYR A 32 -1.19 -19.30 -3.07
C TYR A 32 -0.40 -20.62 -3.07
N ASP A 33 -1.07 -21.69 -3.46
CA ASP A 33 -0.45 -22.95 -3.87
C ASP A 33 -0.05 -22.84 -5.35
N THR A 34 1.15 -23.27 -5.68
CA THR A 34 1.70 -23.24 -7.05
C THR A 34 1.15 -24.32 -7.99
N GLY A 35 0.16 -25.08 -7.54
CA GLY A 35 -0.51 -26.05 -8.39
C GLY A 35 0.38 -27.23 -8.78
N ILE A 36 -0.01 -27.91 -9.86
CA ILE A 36 0.63 -29.15 -10.29
C ILE A 36 1.93 -28.90 -11.06
N ASP A 37 2.06 -27.73 -11.69
CA ASP A 37 3.25 -27.37 -12.46
C ASP A 37 4.40 -26.85 -11.58
N GLY A 38 4.09 -26.51 -10.31
CA GLY A 38 5.04 -26.08 -9.29
C GLY A 38 5.64 -24.69 -9.55
N LYS A 39 5.06 -23.89 -10.44
CA LYS A 39 5.55 -22.56 -10.80
C LYS A 39 4.60 -21.49 -10.30
N PRO A 40 5.10 -20.40 -9.69
CA PRO A 40 4.24 -19.31 -9.29
C PRO A 40 3.83 -18.44 -10.48
N TYR A 41 2.67 -17.80 -10.34
CA TYR A 41 2.08 -16.88 -11.30
C TYR A 41 1.65 -17.56 -12.61
N THR A 42 1.09 -18.75 -12.49
CA THR A 42 0.52 -19.55 -13.58
C THR A 42 -0.98 -19.73 -13.39
N THR A 43 -1.63 -20.32 -14.40
CA THR A 43 -3.10 -20.46 -14.42
C THR A 43 -3.63 -21.55 -13.51
N ASP A 44 -2.78 -22.49 -13.06
CA ASP A 44 -3.14 -23.55 -12.12
C ASP A 44 -2.87 -23.20 -10.65
N ASP A 45 -2.40 -21.97 -10.38
CA ASP A 45 -2.26 -21.44 -9.03
C ASP A 45 -3.62 -21.39 -8.32
N VAL A 46 -3.65 -21.86 -7.07
CA VAL A 46 -4.86 -21.87 -6.24
C VAL A 46 -4.73 -20.89 -5.10
N ALA A 47 -5.67 -19.94 -5.01
CA ALA A 47 -5.75 -19.01 -3.89
C ALA A 47 -6.21 -19.76 -2.62
N LEU A 48 -5.37 -19.76 -1.59
CA LEU A 48 -5.64 -20.41 -0.30
C LEU A 48 -6.40 -19.49 0.67
N GLY A 49 -6.42 -18.18 0.40
CA GLY A 49 -7.11 -17.18 1.21
C GLY A 49 -6.15 -16.33 2.06
N PRO A 50 -6.71 -15.53 3.00
CA PRO A 50 -5.93 -14.61 3.82
C PRO A 50 -4.93 -15.32 4.73
N ILE A 51 -3.72 -14.77 4.81
CA ILE A 51 -2.63 -15.26 5.66
C ILE A 51 -2.35 -14.25 6.77
N ASP A 52 -2.00 -14.75 7.96
CA ASP A 52 -1.58 -13.87 9.07
C ASP A 52 -0.15 -13.37 8.85
N VAL A 53 -0.01 -12.05 8.77
CA VAL A 53 1.24 -11.38 8.40
C VAL A 53 1.54 -10.22 9.34
N THR A 54 2.81 -9.81 9.37
CA THR A 54 3.21 -8.50 9.90
C THR A 54 3.32 -7.52 8.74
N TRP A 55 2.67 -6.37 8.88
CA TRP A 55 2.68 -5.30 7.88
C TRP A 55 3.77 -4.27 8.18
N SER A 56 4.41 -3.79 7.12
CA SER A 56 5.36 -2.68 7.19
C SER A 56 5.34 -1.86 5.90
N MET A 57 5.91 -0.67 5.95
CA MET A 57 6.11 0.19 4.79
C MET A 57 7.61 0.37 4.57
N GLN A 58 8.05 0.31 3.31
CA GLN A 58 9.46 0.44 2.92
C GLN A 58 9.60 1.47 1.81
N GLU A 59 10.76 2.13 1.78
CA GLU A 59 11.08 3.09 0.71
C GLU A 59 11.14 2.38 -0.63
N MET A 60 10.59 3.03 -1.66
CA MET A 60 10.91 2.69 -3.04
C MET A 60 12.03 3.64 -3.49
N PRO A 61 13.29 3.18 -3.56
CA PRO A 61 14.42 4.06 -3.87
C PRO A 61 14.41 4.44 -5.35
N THR A 62 13.67 5.49 -5.68
CA THR A 62 13.68 6.16 -6.99
C THR A 62 14.81 7.19 -7.07
N VAL A 63 15.19 7.79 -5.94
CA VAL A 63 16.35 8.67 -5.78
C VAL A 63 17.14 8.34 -4.51
N TYR A 64 18.37 8.86 -4.43
CA TYR A 64 19.34 8.53 -3.37
C TYR A 64 18.89 8.94 -1.96
N TYR A 65 17.97 9.90 -1.85
CA TYR A 65 17.54 10.51 -0.59
C TYR A 65 16.03 10.31 -0.36
N ASP A 66 15.46 9.22 -0.89
CA ASP A 66 14.05 8.91 -0.65
C ASP A 66 13.79 8.64 0.82
N ASP A 67 12.85 9.41 1.34
CA ASP A 67 12.39 9.44 2.71
C ASP A 67 10.86 9.46 2.76
N ASP A 68 10.22 9.01 1.67
CA ASP A 68 8.79 9.10 1.43
C ASP A 68 7.99 8.39 2.53
N VAL A 69 8.49 7.27 3.06
CA VAL A 69 7.83 6.53 4.15
C VAL A 69 7.56 7.41 5.36
N ASN A 70 8.41 8.42 5.60
CA ASN A 70 8.27 9.32 6.74
C ASN A 70 7.17 10.37 6.55
N TYR A 71 6.76 10.64 5.30
CA TYR A 71 5.84 11.74 4.99
C TYR A 71 4.50 11.30 4.42
N VAL A 72 4.45 10.18 3.68
CA VAL A 72 3.26 9.85 2.87
C VAL A 72 2.02 9.49 3.67
N GLY A 73 2.18 9.01 4.91
CA GLY A 73 1.08 8.59 5.75
C GLY A 73 1.47 7.48 6.72
N LYS A 74 0.48 6.72 7.18
CA LYS A 74 0.65 5.63 8.15
C LYS A 74 -0.07 4.37 7.70
N LEU A 75 0.59 3.23 7.86
CA LEU A 75 0.00 1.91 7.67
C LEU A 75 -0.36 1.30 9.04
N SER A 76 -1.61 0.87 9.21
CA SER A 76 -2.03 0.19 10.44
C SER A 76 -1.55 -1.28 10.47
N GLN A 77 -1.65 -1.91 11.65
CA GLN A 77 -1.40 -3.34 11.80
C GLN A 77 -2.40 -4.23 11.05
N THR A 78 -3.55 -3.68 10.64
CA THR A 78 -4.57 -4.35 9.81
C THR A 78 -4.47 -3.92 8.35
N ALA A 79 -3.33 -3.37 7.93
CA ALA A 79 -3.03 -2.96 6.55
C ALA A 79 -3.95 -1.87 5.98
N LEU A 80 -4.58 -1.06 6.83
CA LEU A 80 -5.25 0.15 6.38
C LEU A 80 -4.22 1.27 6.28
N PHE A 81 -3.97 1.73 5.06
CA PHE A 81 -3.16 2.92 4.82
C PHE A 81 -4.00 4.18 4.94
N THR A 82 -3.54 5.08 5.81
CA THR A 82 -4.09 6.44 5.99
C THR A 82 -3.11 7.46 5.44
N PRO A 83 -3.46 8.21 4.38
CA PRO A 83 -2.57 9.20 3.78
C PRO A 83 -2.36 10.41 4.71
N ALA A 84 -1.26 11.12 4.51
CA ALA A 84 -0.99 12.38 5.19
C ALA A 84 -1.84 13.55 4.64
N ILE A 85 -1.78 14.66 5.38
CA ILE A 85 -2.42 15.92 4.98
C ILE A 85 -1.85 16.45 3.66
N ASP A 86 -2.70 17.11 2.89
CA ASP A 86 -2.33 17.77 1.64
C ASP A 86 -1.75 19.18 1.82
N GLY A 87 -1.10 19.66 0.77
CA GLY A 87 -0.44 20.96 0.72
C GLY A 87 1.08 20.89 0.94
N PRO A 88 1.78 22.05 0.79
CA PRO A 88 3.22 22.14 0.96
C PRO A 88 3.65 21.74 2.38
N ASN A 89 4.66 20.88 2.51
CA ASN A 89 5.24 20.51 3.80
C ASN A 89 6.63 21.14 3.97
N PRO A 90 6.81 22.12 4.89
CA PRO A 90 8.10 22.77 5.16
C PRO A 90 9.22 21.81 5.60
N GLU A 91 8.88 20.64 6.15
CA GLU A 91 9.86 19.62 6.56
C GLU A 91 10.44 18.87 5.34
N ARG A 92 9.72 18.88 4.22
CA ARG A 92 10.22 18.27 2.98
C ARG A 92 11.11 19.23 2.22
N LYS A 93 12.10 18.67 1.54
CA LYS A 93 12.99 19.42 0.63
C LYS A 93 12.17 20.27 -0.35
N TRP A 94 12.44 21.58 -0.35
CA TRP A 94 11.77 22.60 -1.18
C TRP A 94 10.27 22.80 -0.89
N GLY A 95 9.78 22.38 0.29
CA GLY A 95 8.37 22.55 0.63
C GLY A 95 7.45 21.64 -0.18
N ARG A 96 7.95 20.49 -0.65
CA ARG A 96 7.15 19.51 -1.41
C ARG A 96 5.95 19.03 -0.59
N ASN A 97 4.90 18.61 -1.28
CA ASN A 97 3.78 17.94 -0.62
C ASN A 97 4.20 16.54 -0.12
N ASN A 98 3.36 15.94 0.70
CA ASN A 98 3.57 14.61 1.28
C ASN A 98 3.31 13.42 0.32
N TYR A 99 3.41 13.62 -1.00
CA TYR A 99 3.24 12.52 -1.96
C TYR A 99 4.53 11.71 -2.08
N GLY A 100 4.44 10.50 -2.63
CA GLY A 100 5.61 9.66 -2.83
C GLY A 100 5.27 8.23 -3.22
N GLU A 101 6.31 7.43 -3.41
CA GLU A 101 6.25 6.04 -3.82
C GLU A 101 6.77 5.13 -2.71
N VAL A 102 5.96 4.15 -2.30
CA VAL A 102 6.33 3.23 -1.21
C VAL A 102 5.96 1.79 -1.53
N TRP A 103 6.68 0.87 -0.91
CA TRP A 103 6.31 -0.53 -0.85
C TRP A 103 5.50 -0.80 0.42
N VAL A 104 4.33 -1.42 0.26
CA VAL A 104 3.61 -2.05 1.36
C VAL A 104 4.02 -3.51 1.41
N VAL A 105 4.59 -3.93 2.55
CA VAL A 105 5.23 -5.25 2.69
C VAL A 105 4.48 -6.09 3.71
N ALA A 106 4.08 -7.28 3.28
CA ALA A 106 3.55 -8.34 4.12
C ALA A 106 4.65 -9.38 4.37
N THR A 107 4.88 -9.70 5.63
CA THR A 107 5.78 -10.80 6.06
C THR A 107 4.96 -11.83 6.82
N ALA A 108 4.87 -13.04 6.29
CA ALA A 108 4.18 -14.17 6.91
C ALA A 108 4.72 -14.45 8.32
N LYS A 109 3.81 -14.76 9.26
CA LYS A 109 4.22 -15.09 10.63
C LYS A 109 4.60 -16.56 10.78
N ALA A 110 3.94 -17.47 10.05
CA ALA A 110 4.13 -18.91 10.20
C ALA A 110 4.72 -19.57 8.94
N GLU A 111 4.31 -19.11 7.77
CA GLU A 111 4.59 -19.68 6.46
C GLU A 111 6.01 -19.35 6.01
N LYS A 112 6.75 -20.34 5.53
CA LYS A 112 8.17 -20.25 5.22
C LYS A 112 8.49 -20.77 3.82
N ASP A 113 9.55 -20.23 3.23
CA ASP A 113 10.14 -20.75 2.01
C ASP A 113 10.94 -22.04 2.26
N ALA A 114 11.45 -22.65 1.18
CA ALA A 114 12.26 -23.86 1.24
C ALA A 114 13.57 -23.71 2.05
N LEU A 115 14.01 -22.48 2.33
CA LEU A 115 15.18 -22.17 3.14
C LEU A 115 14.80 -21.85 4.60
N GLY A 116 13.52 -21.99 4.97
CA GLY A 116 13.01 -21.74 6.31
C GLY A 116 12.82 -20.26 6.64
N ARG A 117 12.90 -19.36 5.65
CA ARG A 117 12.69 -17.91 5.84
C ARG A 117 11.20 -17.60 5.68
N PRO A 118 10.64 -16.63 6.43
CA PRO A 118 9.24 -16.23 6.26
C PRO A 118 8.92 -15.82 4.82
N LEU A 119 7.76 -16.22 4.32
CA LEU A 119 7.27 -15.73 3.02
C LEU A 119 7.04 -14.22 3.09
N THR A 120 7.44 -13.51 2.04
CA THR A 120 7.27 -12.06 1.95
C THR A 120 6.65 -11.69 0.61
N ALA A 121 5.81 -10.65 0.63
CA ALA A 121 5.18 -10.11 -0.55
C ALA A 121 5.11 -8.59 -0.46
N LYS A 122 5.11 -7.92 -1.61
CA LYS A 122 5.09 -6.46 -1.70
C LYS A 122 3.99 -5.99 -2.63
N SER A 123 3.39 -4.85 -2.29
CA SER A 123 2.54 -4.06 -3.16
C SER A 123 3.16 -2.69 -3.39
N PHE A 124 3.15 -2.26 -4.64
CA PHE A 124 3.60 -0.93 -5.03
C PHE A 124 2.48 0.07 -4.82
N MET A 125 2.69 1.08 -3.96
CA MET A 125 1.70 2.11 -3.73
C MET A 125 2.25 3.48 -4.11
N VAL A 126 1.50 4.20 -4.95
CA VAL A 126 1.71 5.62 -5.22
C VAL A 126 0.77 6.43 -4.35
N VAL A 127 1.32 7.27 -3.47
CA VAL A 127 0.55 8.25 -2.72
C VAL A 127 0.62 9.55 -3.48
N THR A 128 -0.50 10.01 -4.04
CA THR A 128 -0.53 11.18 -4.94
C THR A 128 -1.26 12.37 -4.34
N VAL A 129 -1.26 13.48 -5.07
CA VAL A 129 -1.97 14.72 -4.73
C VAL A 129 -3.47 14.47 -4.50
N PRO A 130 -4.16 15.38 -3.79
CA PRO A 130 -5.58 15.25 -3.51
C PRO A 130 -6.45 14.98 -4.73
N ALA A 131 -7.60 14.36 -4.48
CA ALA A 131 -8.65 14.30 -5.47
C ALA A 131 -9.30 15.69 -5.56
N TYR A 132 -9.02 16.43 -6.64
CA TYR A 132 -9.74 17.65 -6.99
C TYR A 132 -11.11 17.30 -7.57
N LYS A 133 -11.99 16.78 -6.72
CA LYS A 133 -13.35 16.41 -7.05
C LYS A 133 -14.30 17.32 -6.28
N ARG A 134 -15.24 17.93 -6.99
CA ARG A 134 -16.42 18.54 -6.38
C ARG A 134 -17.54 17.52 -6.47
N TRP A 135 -18.02 17.05 -5.33
CA TRP A 135 -19.22 16.23 -5.27
C TRP A 135 -20.42 17.18 -5.36
N ASP A 136 -21.10 17.19 -6.51
CA ASP A 136 -22.42 17.78 -6.59
C ASP A 136 -23.40 16.71 -6.11
N GLN A 137 -23.96 16.90 -4.91
CA GLN A 137 -24.99 16.02 -4.35
C GLN A 137 -26.30 16.81 -4.24
N PRO A 138 -26.97 17.06 -5.38
CA PRO A 138 -28.23 17.80 -5.39
C PRO A 138 -29.32 17.14 -4.53
N GLU A 139 -29.21 15.85 -4.23
CA GLU A 139 -30.16 15.10 -3.41
C GLU A 139 -30.09 15.44 -1.91
N VAL A 140 -28.99 16.06 -1.45
CA VAL A 140 -28.83 16.54 -0.06
C VAL A 140 -28.59 18.05 0.03
N ALA A 141 -28.60 18.75 -1.11
CA ALA A 141 -28.60 20.20 -1.15
C ALA A 141 -30.00 20.70 -0.75
N LYS A 142 -30.08 21.41 0.38
CA LYS A 142 -31.29 22.15 0.78
C LYS A 142 -31.50 23.39 -0.09
#